data_AF-A0A354HQU1-F1
#
_entry.id   AF-A0A354HQU1-F1
#
_cell.length_a   1.000
_cell.length_b   1.000
_cell.length_c   1.000
_cell.angle_alpha   90.00
_cell.angle_beta   90.00
_cell.angle_gamma   90.00
#
_symmetry.space_group_name_H-M   'P 1'
#
loop_
_entity.id
_entity.type
_entity.pdbx_description
1 polymer ?
#
loop_
_entity_poly.entity_id
_entity_poly.type
_entity_poly.pdbx_seq_one_letter_code
_entity_poly.pdbx_strand_id
1 'polypeptide(L)' 'TDVAARGLDITGISHVYNFDIPQDAEGYVHRIGRTGRAGRSGEAISLVTPREQDHFR' A
#
# COMPACT_ATOMS: atom_id res chain seq x y z
N THR A 1 -9.65 1.62 4.15
CA THR A 1 -9.96 2.01 5.55
C THR A 1 -8.81 1.65 6.47
N ASP A 2 -8.12 2.63 7.01
CA ASP A 2 -6.92 2.42 7.86
C ASP A 2 -7.25 1.92 9.29
N VAL A 3 -8.52 1.60 9.56
CA VAL A 3 -9.00 1.14 10.88
C VAL A 3 -8.40 -0.21 11.25
N ALA A 4 -8.29 -1.15 10.30
CA ALA A 4 -7.73 -2.47 10.58
C ALA A 4 -6.19 -2.46 10.74
N ALA A 5 -5.51 -1.38 10.35
CA ALA A 5 -4.04 -1.31 10.39
C ALA A 5 -3.51 -0.63 11.67
N ARG A 6 -4.35 0.09 12.41
CA ARG A 6 -3.96 0.78 13.64
C ARG A 6 -3.94 -0.19 14.83
N GLY A 7 -2.75 -0.40 15.40
CA GLY A 7 -2.57 -1.23 16.60
C GLY A 7 -2.37 -2.73 16.36
N LEU A 8 -2.41 -3.19 15.09
CA LEU A 8 -2.08 -4.57 14.72
C LEU A 8 -0.67 -4.65 14.12
N ASP A 9 0.24 -5.28 14.87
CA ASP A 9 1.57 -5.65 14.38
C ASP A 9 1.48 -6.94 13.57
N ILE A 10 1.16 -6.79 12.29
CA ILE A 10 1.09 -7.89 11.35
C ILE A 10 2.45 -7.99 10.65
N THR A 11 3.20 -9.03 10.99
CA THR A 11 4.49 -9.34 10.37
C THR A 11 4.29 -10.23 9.14
N GLY A 12 5.22 -10.14 8.17
CA GLY A 12 5.23 -11.06 7.02
C GLY A 12 4.13 -10.84 5.99
N ILE A 13 3.62 -9.62 5.87
CA ILE A 13 2.65 -9.27 4.82
C ILE A 13 3.29 -9.50 3.45
N SER A 14 2.71 -10.41 2.66
CA SER A 14 3.17 -10.75 1.32
C SER A 14 2.59 -9.84 0.23
N HIS A 15 1.38 -9.33 0.43
CA HIS A 15 0.67 -8.50 -0.53
C HIS A 15 -0.02 -7.32 0.15
N VAL A 16 0.03 -6.16 -0.50
CA VAL A 16 -0.73 -4.96 -0.14
C VAL A 16 -1.62 -4.59 -1.32
N TYR A 17 -2.92 -4.44 -1.07
CA TYR A 17 -3.89 -4.02 -2.07
C TYR A 17 -4.45 -2.64 -1.72
N ASN A 18 -4.21 -1.65 -2.59
CA ASN A 18 -4.81 -0.33 -2.49
C ASN A 18 -6.09 -0.32 -3.31
N PHE A 19 -7.24 -0.31 -2.65
CA PHE A 19 -8.55 -0.14 -3.30
C PHE A 19 -8.82 1.32 -3.67
N ASP A 20 -8.24 2.23 -2.92
CA ASP A 20 -8.24 3.67 -3.09
C ASP A 20 -6.79 4.18 -3.07
N ILE A 21 -6.50 5.17 -3.91
CA ILE A 21 -5.17 5.77 -3.95
C ILE A 21 -5.00 6.71 -2.75
N PRO A 22 -3.90 6.59 -1.98
CA PRO A 22 -3.58 7.54 -0.92
C PRO A 22 -3.52 8.97 -1.46
N GLN A 23 -3.93 9.94 -0.62
CA GLN A 23 -4.03 11.35 -1.02
C GLN A 23 -2.67 11.98 -1.38
N ASP A 24 -1.58 11.38 -0.90
CA ASP A 24 -0.21 11.81 -1.15
C ASP A 24 0.75 10.63 -1.32
N ALA A 25 1.94 10.93 -1.84
CA ALA A 25 2.98 9.95 -2.11
C ALA A 25 3.56 9.33 -0.82
N GLU A 26 3.61 10.09 0.28
CA GLU A 26 4.14 9.61 1.56
C GLU A 26 3.24 8.51 2.15
N GLY A 27 1.93 8.72 2.13
CA GLY A 27 0.92 7.74 2.51
C GLY A 27 0.98 6.48 1.65
N TYR A 28 1.22 6.63 0.34
CA TYR A 28 1.47 5.50 -0.55
C TYR A 28 2.69 4.69 -0.11
N VAL A 29 3.85 5.34 0.07
CA VAL A 29 5.09 4.69 0.50
C VAL A 29 4.92 3.99 1.85
N HIS A 30 4.29 4.64 2.83
CA HIS A 30 4.02 4.05 4.13
C HIS A 30 3.12 2.82 4.06
N ARG A 31 2.11 2.83 3.19
CA ARG A 31 1.17 1.71 3.03
C ARG A 31 1.84 0.53 2.34
N ILE A 32 2.52 0.75 1.20
CA ILE A 32 3.21 -0.35 0.48
C ILE A 32 4.40 -0.89 1.27
N GLY A 33 5.02 -0.05 2.11
CA GLY A 33 6.13 -0.43 2.98
C GLY A 33 5.76 -1.46 4.05
N ARG A 34 4.51 -1.95 4.11
CA ARG A 34 4.09 -3.06 4.96
C ARG A 34 4.51 -4.43 4.41
N THR A 35 4.74 -4.57 3.10
CA THR A 35 5.27 -5.79 2.47
C THR A 35 6.77 -5.66 2.16
N GLY A 36 7.41 -6.72 1.65
CA GLY A 36 8.81 -6.68 1.19
C GLY A 36 9.87 -6.45 2.28
N ARG A 37 9.54 -6.72 3.55
CA ARG A 37 10.41 -6.44 4.71
C ARG A 37 11.38 -7.57 5.03
N ALA A 38 12.55 -7.21 5.56
CA ALA A 38 13.59 -8.13 6.04
C ALA A 38 14.12 -9.09 4.96
N GLY A 39 14.39 -8.55 3.77
CA GLY A 39 14.93 -9.33 2.64
C GLY A 39 13.93 -10.25 1.94
N ARG A 40 12.66 -10.27 2.38
CA ARG A 40 11.59 -11.01 1.71
C ARG A 40 11.04 -10.20 0.55
N SER A 41 10.59 -10.90 -0.50
CA SER A 41 9.80 -10.28 -1.57
C SER A 41 8.41 -9.90 -1.07
N GLY A 42 7.77 -8.99 -1.79
CA GLY A 42 6.43 -8.50 -1.50
C GLY A 42 5.85 -7.79 -2.70
N GLU A 43 4.53 -7.81 -2.83
CA GLU A 43 3.82 -7.17 -3.93
C GLU A 43 2.85 -6.11 -3.43
N ALA A 44 2.83 -4.96 -4.09
CA ALA A 44 1.86 -3.91 -3.84
C ALA A 44 1.08 -3.64 -5.13
N ILE A 45 -0.24 -3.83 -5.07
CA ILE A 45 -1.15 -3.71 -6.19
C ILE A 45 -2.10 -2.56 -5.90
N SER A 46 -2.17 -1.59 -6.81
CA SER A 46 -3.09 -0.46 -6.69
C SER A 46 -4.15 -0.54 -7.77
N LEU A 47 -5.41 -0.52 -7.35
CA LEU A 47 -6.56 -0.47 -8.22
C LEU A 47 -6.83 1.01 -8.52
N VAL A 48 -6.62 1.42 -9.76
CA VAL A 48 -6.78 2.81 -10.20
C VAL A 48 -7.91 2.94 -11.21
N THR A 49 -8.68 4.01 -11.07
CA THR A 49 -9.55 4.52 -12.12
C THR A 49 -8.72 5.28 -13.17
N PRO A 50 -9.27 5.50 -14.39
CA PRO A 50 -8.57 6.31 -15.41
C PRO A 50 -8.17 7.71 -14.91
N ARG A 51 -8.97 8.33 -14.04
CA ARG A 51 -8.67 9.65 -13.46
C ARG A 51 -7.50 9.62 -12.48
N GLU A 52 -7.26 8.49 -11.83
CA GLU A 52 -6.18 8.34 -10.85
C GLU A 52 -4.84 8.00 -11.52
N GLN A 53 -4.83 7.53 -12.78
CA GLN A 53 -3.59 7.21 -13.49
C GLN A 53 -2.62 8.39 -13.59
N ASP A 54 -3.14 9.62 -13.68
CA ASP A 54 -2.30 10.81 -13.77
C ASP A 54 -1.49 11.07 -12.48
N HIS A 55 -1.83 10.43 -11.34
CA HIS A 55 -1.04 10.51 -10.11
C HIS A 55 0.23 9.63 -10.14
N PHE A 56 0.35 8.75 -11.14
CA PHE A 56 1.47 7.80 -11.28
C PHE A 56 2.30 8.01 -12.55
N ARG A 57 2.06 9.09 -13.29
CA ARG A 57 2.86 9.51 -14.44
C ARG A 57 3.94 10.49 -14.01
#